data_AF-A0A828U471-F1
#
_entry.id   AF-A0A828U471-F1
#
_cell.length_a   1.000
_cell.length_b   1.000
_cell.length_c   1.000
_cell.angle_alpha   90.00
_cell.angle_beta   90.00
_cell.angle_gamma   90.00
#
_symmetry.space_group_name_H-M   'P 1'
#
loop_
_entity.id
_entity.type
_entity.pdbx_description
1 polymer ?
#
loop_
_entity_poly.entity_id
_entity_poly.type
_entity_poly.pdbx_seq_one_letter_code
_entity_poly.pdbx_strand_id
1 'polypeptide(L)'
;MAKNCADIRFYDNKKPELENGVRFYFKTFGFPVEAQVVEFVPPMEGKPARLAWHGWSGEENTTQRLDVHHAWLLEDLSSNRVRILTQETQNGVPAKELANTRPNPMLNGHQAWLDGLVEAATK
;
A
#
# COMPACT_ATOMS: atom_id res chain seq x y z
N MET A 1 12.03 2.94 -10.90
CA MET A 1 11.50 3.52 -9.64
C MET A 1 9.99 3.52 -9.75
N ALA A 2 9.28 2.98 -8.75
CA ALA A 2 7.83 3.05 -8.71
C ALA A 2 7.41 4.53 -8.70
N LYS A 3 6.66 4.97 -9.72
CA LYS A 3 6.34 6.40 -9.92
C LYS A 3 5.43 7.01 -8.83
N ASN A 4 4.94 6.19 -7.90
CA ASN A 4 3.90 6.56 -6.93
C ASN A 4 4.33 6.48 -5.46
N CYS A 5 5.62 6.29 -5.19
CA CYS A 5 6.16 6.26 -3.83
C CYS A 5 7.46 7.06 -3.77
N ALA A 6 7.57 7.97 -2.81
CA ALA A 6 8.74 8.82 -2.59
C ALA A 6 9.02 9.00 -1.09
N ASP A 7 10.20 9.55 -0.78
CA ASP A 7 10.62 9.93 0.57
C ASP A 7 10.46 8.83 1.64
N ILE A 8 10.74 7.57 1.25
CA ILE A 8 10.57 6.41 2.12
C ILE A 8 11.58 6.48 3.27
N ARG A 9 11.10 6.26 4.50
CA ARG A 9 11.91 6.20 5.71
C ARG A 9 11.46 5.04 6.59
N PHE A 10 12.40 4.30 7.12
CA PHE A 10 12.13 3.21 8.07
C PHE A 10 12.50 3.67 9.48
N TYR A 11 11.65 3.35 10.44
CA TYR A 11 11.90 3.62 11.85
C TYR A 11 12.72 2.48 12.49
N ASP A 12 13.15 2.67 13.73
CA ASP A 12 13.82 1.64 14.55
C ASP A 12 15.07 1.00 13.90
N ASN A 13 15.78 1.77 13.07
CA ASN A 13 16.93 1.31 12.28
C ASN A 13 16.63 0.09 11.40
N LYS A 14 15.36 -0.11 11.04
CA LYS A 14 14.95 -1.18 10.12
C LYS A 14 15.43 -0.88 8.70
N LYS A 15 15.68 -1.95 7.96
CA LYS A 15 16.07 -1.95 6.55
C LYS A 15 14.82 -1.98 5.66
N PRO A 16 14.94 -1.82 4.32
CA PRO A 16 13.76 -1.67 3.46
C PRO A 16 12.89 -2.92 3.30
N GLU A 17 13.31 -4.06 3.85
CA GLU A 17 12.51 -5.28 3.87
C GLU A 17 11.34 -5.13 4.85
N LEU A 18 10.12 -5.35 4.33
CA LEU A 18 8.91 -5.35 5.14
C LEU A 18 8.76 -6.69 5.86
N GLU A 19 8.43 -6.64 7.14
CA GLU A 19 8.04 -7.76 7.98
C GLU A 19 6.96 -7.29 8.97
N ASN A 20 6.28 -8.22 9.65
CA ASN A 20 5.21 -7.87 10.56
C ASN A 20 5.67 -6.88 11.64
N GLY A 21 4.90 -5.82 11.86
CA GLY A 21 5.19 -4.78 12.84
C GLY A 21 6.17 -3.69 12.37
N VAL A 22 6.79 -3.80 11.19
CA VAL A 22 7.70 -2.74 10.68
C VAL A 22 6.98 -1.42 10.54
N ARG A 23 7.59 -0.39 11.12
CA ARG A 23 7.17 1.00 11.03
C ARG A 23 7.94 1.70 9.94
N PHE A 24 7.22 2.38 9.06
CA PHE A 24 7.80 3.17 7.98
C PHE A 24 6.93 4.38 7.65
N TYR A 25 7.53 5.32 6.96
CA TYR A 25 6.89 6.49 6.41
C TYR A 25 7.14 6.51 4.91
N PHE A 26 6.18 7.00 4.14
CA PHE A 26 6.34 7.25 2.72
C PHE A 26 5.39 8.35 2.26
N LYS A 27 5.71 8.96 1.12
CA LYS A 27 4.78 9.82 0.41
C LYS A 27 4.19 9.07 -0.78
N THR A 28 2.87 9.07 -0.88
CA THR A 28 2.16 8.49 -2.02
C THR A 28 1.01 9.38 -2.44
N PHE A 29 0.76 9.47 -3.74
CA PHE A 29 -0.29 10.35 -4.31
C PHE A 29 -0.20 11.82 -3.85
N GLY A 30 1.00 12.29 -3.48
CA GLY A 30 1.22 13.63 -2.92
C GLY A 30 0.95 13.75 -1.41
N PHE A 31 0.51 12.69 -0.74
CA PHE A 31 0.17 12.68 0.68
C PHE A 31 1.27 12.00 1.52
N PRO A 32 1.61 12.57 2.70
CA PRO A 32 2.45 11.91 3.69
C PRO A 32 1.67 10.81 4.40
N VAL A 33 2.26 9.61 4.53
CA VAL A 33 1.65 8.47 5.20
C VAL A 33 2.63 7.84 6.18
N GLU A 34 2.22 7.81 7.45
CA GLU A 34 2.80 6.92 8.46
C GLU A 34 2.22 5.52 8.30
N ALA A 35 3.01 4.46 8.42
CA ALA A 35 2.52 3.10 8.18
C ALA A 35 3.18 2.03 9.05
N GLN A 36 2.39 1.06 9.48
CA GLN A 36 2.86 -0.13 10.19
C GLN A 36 2.36 -1.38 9.48
N VAL A 37 3.26 -2.32 9.19
CA VAL A 37 2.88 -3.63 8.67
C VAL A 37 2.06 -4.38 9.74
N VAL A 38 0.87 -4.83 9.37
CA VAL A 38 -0.05 -5.58 10.25
C VAL A 38 -0.32 -7.00 9.76
N GLU A 39 0.06 -7.31 8.52
CA GLU A 39 0.06 -8.67 7.97
C GLU A 39 1.30 -8.87 7.10
N PHE A 40 1.99 -10.00 7.30
CA PHE A 40 3.07 -10.45 6.42
C PHE A 40 3.08 -11.97 6.35
N VAL A 41 2.74 -12.52 5.19
CA VAL A 41 2.84 -13.94 4.85
C VAL A 41 3.70 -14.03 3.58
N PRO A 42 4.91 -14.60 3.64
CA PRO A 42 5.78 -14.70 2.47
C PRO A 42 5.19 -15.64 1.40
N PRO A 43 5.59 -15.51 0.13
CA PRO A 43 5.17 -16.44 -0.92
C PRO A 43 5.64 -17.87 -0.60
N MET A 44 4.76 -18.84 -0.82
CA MET A 44 5.06 -20.27 -0.69
C MET A 44 4.41 -21.03 -1.83
N GLU A 45 4.97 -22.16 -2.25
CA GLU A 45 4.41 -22.99 -3.32
C GLU A 45 2.93 -23.34 -3.02
N GLY A 46 2.06 -23.01 -3.99
CA GLY A 46 0.62 -23.24 -3.88
C GLY A 46 -0.13 -22.35 -2.87
N LYS A 47 0.52 -21.32 -2.29
CA LYS A 47 -0.12 -20.39 -1.36
C LYS A 47 0.18 -18.94 -1.72
N PRO A 48 -0.82 -18.04 -1.66
CA PRO A 48 -0.60 -16.63 -1.94
C PRO A 48 0.28 -15.99 -0.87
N ALA A 49 1.14 -15.06 -1.29
CA ALA A 49 1.73 -14.10 -0.38
C ALA A 49 0.68 -13.06 0.02
N ARG A 50 0.74 -12.61 1.28
CA ARG A 50 -0.12 -11.55 1.82
C ARG A 50 0.72 -10.51 2.52
N LEU A 51 0.41 -9.25 2.27
CA LEU A 51 1.04 -8.12 2.92
C LEU A 51 -0.03 -7.06 3.17
N ALA A 52 -0.13 -6.56 4.39
CA ALA A 52 -0.98 -5.43 4.66
C ALA A 52 -0.33 -4.48 5.68
N TRP A 53 -0.64 -3.20 5.55
CA TRP A 53 -0.26 -2.20 6.53
C TRP A 53 -1.45 -1.33 6.93
N HIS A 54 -1.44 -0.91 8.19
CA HIS A 54 -2.23 0.23 8.65
C HIS A 54 -1.44 1.49 8.34
N GLY A 55 -2.00 2.36 7.50
CA GLY A 55 -1.46 3.67 7.18
C GLY A 55 -2.29 4.79 7.80
N TRP A 56 -1.69 5.92 8.10
CA TRP A 56 -2.42 7.10 8.57
C TRP A 56 -1.75 8.43 8.25
N SER A 57 -2.58 9.47 8.26
CA SER A 57 -2.15 10.87 8.21
C SER A 57 -3.08 11.73 9.07
N GLY A 58 -2.58 12.89 9.50
CA GLY A 58 -3.29 13.74 10.45
C GLY A 58 -3.26 13.22 11.89
N GLU A 59 -3.57 14.11 12.82
CA GLU A 59 -3.56 13.81 14.26
C GLU A 59 -4.80 13.00 14.65
N GLU A 60 -4.63 12.09 15.62
CA GLU A 60 -5.76 11.31 16.16
C GLU A 60 -6.85 12.23 16.72
N ASN A 61 -8.11 11.78 16.62
CA ASN A 61 -9.31 12.52 17.07
C ASN A 61 -9.55 13.87 16.38
N THR A 62 -8.89 14.15 15.24
CA THR A 62 -9.16 15.34 14.41
C THR A 62 -9.97 15.00 13.18
N THR A 63 -10.59 16.02 12.57
CA THR A 63 -11.30 15.83 11.29
C THR A 63 -10.35 15.64 10.11
N GLN A 64 -9.06 15.98 10.27
CA GLN A 64 -8.02 15.76 9.27
C GLN A 64 -7.49 14.31 9.29
N ARG A 65 -7.85 13.53 10.32
CA ARG A 65 -7.42 12.13 10.45
C ARG A 65 -7.92 11.30 9.27
N LEU A 66 -6.99 10.58 8.66
CA LEU A 66 -7.25 9.52 7.70
C LEU A 66 -6.53 8.27 8.17
N ASP A 67 -7.27 7.18 8.33
CA ASP A 67 -6.75 5.85 8.59
C ASP A 67 -7.03 4.96 7.38
N VAL A 68 -6.05 4.14 6.99
CA VAL A 68 -6.17 3.20 5.88
C VAL A 68 -5.68 1.82 6.26
N HIS A 69 -6.33 0.79 5.76
CA HIS A 69 -5.80 -0.57 5.73
C HIS A 69 -5.58 -0.95 4.27
N HIS A 70 -4.32 -1.01 3.85
CA HIS A 70 -3.91 -1.30 2.48
C HIS A 70 -3.35 -2.71 2.43
N ALA A 71 -4.06 -3.60 1.75
CA ALA A 71 -3.76 -5.01 1.66
C ALA A 71 -3.38 -5.41 0.23
N TRP A 72 -2.42 -6.33 0.14
CA TRP A 72 -1.87 -6.88 -1.08
C TRP A 72 -1.93 -8.41 -1.02
N LEU A 73 -2.31 -9.00 -2.13
CA LEU A 73 -2.32 -10.44 -2.33
C LEU A 73 -1.61 -10.75 -3.65
N LEU A 74 -0.58 -11.58 -3.58
CA LEU A 74 0.16 -12.06 -4.75
C LEU A 74 -0.05 -13.57 -4.84
N GLU A 75 -0.62 -14.03 -5.94
CA GLU A 75 -0.95 -15.44 -6.12
C GLU A 75 -0.55 -15.95 -7.50
N ASP A 76 0.01 -17.15 -7.53
CA ASP A 76 0.21 -17.90 -8.76
C ASP A 76 -1.13 -18.40 -9.28
N LEU A 77 -1.36 -18.19 -10.57
CA LEU A 77 -2.50 -18.70 -11.31
C LEU A 77 -2.03 -19.73 -12.34
N SER A 78 -2.99 -20.52 -12.84
CA SER A 78 -2.75 -21.47 -13.92
C SER A 78 -2.14 -20.79 -15.15
N SER A 79 -1.39 -21.60 -15.91
CA SER A 79 -0.72 -21.18 -17.15
C SER A 79 0.37 -20.13 -16.95
N ASN A 80 1.19 -20.30 -15.89
CA ASN A 80 2.35 -19.45 -15.59
C ASN A 80 2.00 -17.96 -15.52
N ARG A 81 0.94 -17.64 -14.75
CA ARG A 81 0.48 -16.27 -14.53
C ARG A 81 0.58 -15.93 -13.06
N VAL A 82 0.85 -14.66 -12.77
CA VAL A 82 0.77 -14.11 -11.42
C VAL A 82 -0.34 -13.08 -11.39
N ARG A 83 -1.19 -13.15 -10.36
CA ARG A 83 -2.14 -12.07 -10.04
C ARG A 83 -1.59 -11.26 -8.88
N ILE A 84 -1.57 -9.95 -9.08
CA ILE A 84 -1.29 -8.97 -8.03
C ILE A 84 -2.60 -8.23 -7.78
N LEU A 85 -3.17 -8.46 -6.60
CA LEU A 85 -4.37 -7.79 -6.12
C LEU A 85 -3.97 -6.81 -5.03
N THR A 86 -4.49 -5.59 -5.10
CA THR A 86 -4.44 -4.65 -3.99
C THR A 86 -5.83 -4.09 -3.71
N GLN A 87 -6.13 -3.88 -2.43
CA GLN A 87 -7.33 -3.22 -1.94
C GLN A 87 -6.97 -2.33 -0.76
N GLU A 88 -7.63 -1.18 -0.66
CA GLU A 88 -7.48 -0.27 0.48
C GLU A 88 -8.85 0.08 1.05
N THR A 89 -8.99 -0.04 2.36
CA THR A 89 -10.14 0.48 3.11
C THR A 89 -9.72 1.76 3.83
N GLN A 90 -10.53 2.80 3.75
CA GLN A 90 -10.22 4.12 4.31
C GLN A 90 -11.29 4.55 5.31
N ASN A 91 -10.89 5.20 6.40
CA ASN A 91 -11.77 5.78 7.40
C ASN A 91 -11.33 7.21 7.75
N GLY A 92 -12.29 8.13 7.85
CA GLY A 92 -12.07 9.55 8.13
C GLY A 92 -12.92 10.48 7.26
N VAL A 93 -12.97 11.76 7.61
CA VAL A 93 -13.63 12.78 6.75
C VAL A 93 -12.93 12.89 5.38
N PRO A 94 -11.59 12.87 5.28
CA PRO A 94 -10.90 12.90 3.98
C PRO A 94 -11.27 11.71 3.08
N ALA A 95 -11.52 10.52 3.65
CA ALA A 95 -11.94 9.34 2.89
C ALA A 95 -13.28 9.56 2.16
N LYS A 96 -14.21 10.30 2.77
CA LYS A 96 -15.50 10.64 2.14
C LYS A 96 -15.30 11.54 0.92
N GLU A 97 -14.38 12.49 1.00
CA GLU A 97 -14.04 13.39 -0.12
C GLU A 97 -13.35 12.62 -1.26
N LEU A 98 -12.38 11.77 -0.93
CA LEU A 98 -11.70 10.89 -1.89
C LEU A 98 -12.68 9.99 -2.64
N ALA A 99 -13.65 9.40 -1.94
CA ALA A 99 -14.67 8.53 -2.54
C ALA A 99 -15.54 9.25 -3.59
N ASN A 100 -15.74 10.55 -3.45
CA ASN A 100 -16.56 11.38 -4.35
C ASN A 100 -15.75 12.07 -5.45
N THR A 101 -14.43 12.13 -5.35
CA THR A 101 -13.56 12.81 -6.32
C THR A 101 -13.52 12.08 -7.65
N ARG A 102 -13.59 12.82 -8.76
CA ARG A 102 -13.51 12.28 -10.14
C ARG A 102 -12.50 13.09 -10.98
N PRO A 103 -11.62 12.43 -11.76
CA PRO A 103 -11.40 10.99 -11.82
C PRO A 103 -10.92 10.44 -10.46
N ASN A 104 -11.19 9.17 -10.14
CA ASN A 104 -10.91 8.62 -8.81
C ASN A 104 -9.39 8.56 -8.57
N PRO A 105 -8.83 9.34 -7.63
CA PRO A 105 -7.39 9.44 -7.45
C PRO A 105 -6.79 8.16 -6.88
N MET A 106 -7.47 7.49 -5.94
CA MET A 106 -7.00 6.25 -5.32
C MET A 106 -6.96 5.11 -6.34
N LEU A 107 -8.00 4.97 -7.15
CA LEU A 107 -8.06 3.95 -8.21
C LEU A 107 -6.92 4.13 -9.22
N ASN A 108 -6.78 5.33 -9.78
CA ASN A 108 -5.75 5.62 -10.76
C ASN A 108 -4.34 5.47 -10.17
N GLY A 109 -4.19 5.90 -8.93
CA GLY A 109 -2.95 5.78 -8.18
C GLY A 109 -2.52 4.34 -7.96
N HIS A 110 -3.43 3.48 -7.50
CA HIS A 110 -3.17 2.05 -7.30
C HIS A 110 -2.90 1.33 -8.62
N GLN A 111 -3.62 1.69 -9.69
CA GLN A 111 -3.36 1.11 -11.01
C GLN A 111 -1.93 1.42 -11.48
N ALA A 112 -1.51 2.68 -11.38
CA ALA A 112 -0.15 3.05 -11.74
C ALA A 112 0.93 2.42 -10.83
N TRP A 113 0.59 2.04 -9.59
CA TRP A 113 1.47 1.24 -8.75
C TRP A 113 1.59 -0.20 -9.29
N LEU A 114 0.47 -0.85 -9.60
CA LEU A 114 0.46 -2.20 -10.19
C LEU A 114 1.26 -2.24 -11.50
N ASP A 115 1.03 -1.28 -12.40
CA ASP A 115 1.75 -1.20 -13.68
C ASP A 115 3.26 -1.02 -13.46
N GLY A 116 3.64 -0.14 -12.52
CA GLY A 116 5.05 0.09 -12.19
C GLY A 116 5.73 -1.09 -11.49
N LEU A 117 4.99 -1.87 -10.69
CA LEU A 117 5.49 -3.09 -10.06
C LEU A 117 5.76 -4.18 -11.09
N VAL A 118 4.83 -4.38 -12.04
CA VAL A 118 5.02 -5.32 -13.15
C VAL A 118 6.23 -4.91 -13.98
N GLU A 119 6.35 -3.63 -14.36
CA GLU A 119 7.51 -3.15 -15.13
C GLU A 119 8.83 -3.40 -14.40
N ALA A 120 8.87 -3.19 -13.07
CA ALA A 120 10.07 -3.39 -12.27
C ALA A 120 10.45 -4.87 -12.12
N ALA A 121 9.47 -5.77 -12.04
CA ALA A 121 9.71 -7.21 -11.90
C ALA A 121 10.16 -7.88 -13.21
N THR A 122 9.87 -7.26 -14.36
CA THR A 122 10.26 -7.77 -15.69
C THR A 122 11.62 -7.27 -16.18
N LYS A 123 12.34 -6.50 -15.36
CA LYS A 123 13.72 -6.05 -15.63
C LYS A 123 14.72 -7.06 -15.10
#